data_AF-D8UBM5-F1
#
_entry.id   AF-D8UBM5-F1
#
_cell.length_a   1.000
_cell.length_b   1.000
_cell.length_c   1.000
_cell.angle_alpha   90.00
_cell.angle_beta   90.00
_cell.angle_gamma   90.00
#
_symmetry.space_group_name_H-M   'P 1'
#
loop_
_entity.id
_entity.type
_entity.pdbx_description
1 polymer ?
#
loop_
_entity_poly.entity_id
_entity_poly.type
_entity_poly.pdbx_seq_one_letter_code
_entity_poly.pdbx_strand_id
1 'polypeptide(L)'
;MLRCTSALVIALLTTAALNSPLLCDAEDVSAVAELRNARNAPPRRVVRKLRPPPTAPASPPPQDARAIVGELDVLISDKSSPQFFVRQREGFVFPVLLNETDALPYTGYIVRLYAAGNTSDGTAPPQMASGGAKDFMPGDLTPANSGALALDTKPIAVRDIEFLGPANPGAGKSAPGGERRNITSIVFLVSFCGWKAPFDLATFQSMWLNGPGTRENARTMQNYWSVCSQGKAVMDKDTQTIFEVPLPCSGTINNKYYSFSAARFDYAMTLYSIMNAAEDYVQATLGLNVTGIQQRVAVLPAEIDRDSNIKGMALNPGCLGTICYTFINGRYADDLTVYFHEMGHNLGLDHSGRTGLTGVAVRYWIGKSPGAFSGKTCYNAPNMWRLGWMPPLRGGDLNGSTLDIGRPMTFSLPGSKSYIRIEPTWALRGDEVYNERYSPIPVFFISYRYLEAPFNNLSPPSSRVLVHTFSGTQVIHFLSKQGRGTGRRQSHA
;
A
#
# COMPACT_ATOMS: atom_id res chain seq x y z
N MET A 1 2.25 33.93 -25.71
CA MET A 1 2.62 32.50 -25.49
C MET A 1 4.13 32.38 -25.53
N LEU A 2 4.82 32.35 -24.37
CA LEU A 2 6.25 32.03 -24.34
C LEU A 2 6.42 30.51 -24.42
N ARG A 3 7.05 30.02 -25.49
CA ARG A 3 7.51 28.63 -25.58
C ARG A 3 8.88 28.55 -24.89
N CYS A 4 8.93 28.05 -23.66
CA CYS A 4 10.20 27.64 -23.05
C CYS A 4 10.59 26.28 -23.62
N THR A 5 11.56 26.25 -24.55
CA THR A 5 12.23 25.02 -24.97
C THR A 5 13.40 24.75 -24.04
N SER A 6 13.23 23.79 -23.13
CA SER A 6 14.34 23.23 -22.34
C SER A 6 14.66 21.85 -22.88
N ALA A 7 15.87 21.66 -23.43
CA ALA A 7 16.37 20.34 -23.81
C ALA A 7 16.96 19.66 -22.57
N LEU A 8 16.38 18.51 -22.18
CA LEU A 8 16.94 17.66 -21.14
C LEU A 8 17.55 16.43 -21.82
N VAL A 9 18.88 16.31 -21.77
CA VAL A 9 19.59 15.10 -22.20
C VAL A 9 19.68 14.17 -20.99
N ILE A 10 18.84 13.14 -20.94
CA ILE A 10 18.98 12.07 -19.96
C ILE A 10 19.89 11.01 -20.58
N ALA A 11 21.19 11.08 -20.28
CA ALA A 11 22.09 9.96 -20.53
C ALA A 11 21.89 8.94 -19.41
N LEU A 12 21.19 7.84 -19.70
CA LEU A 12 21.14 6.67 -18.82
C LEU A 12 22.50 5.97 -18.89
N LEU A 13 23.49 6.49 -18.16
CA LEU A 13 24.78 5.83 -17.98
C LEU A 13 24.61 4.67 -17.01
N THR A 14 24.52 3.45 -17.54
CA THR A 14 24.67 2.22 -16.77
C THR A 14 26.13 2.08 -16.33
N THR A 15 26.47 2.58 -15.14
CA THR A 15 27.68 2.13 -14.45
C THR A 15 27.41 0.76 -13.82
N ALA A 16 27.46 -0.28 -14.63
CA ALA A 16 27.64 -1.64 -14.12
C ALA A 16 29.14 -1.81 -13.81
N ALA A 17 29.45 -2.03 -12.54
CA ALA A 17 30.79 -2.39 -12.09
C ALA A 17 31.19 -3.75 -12.71
N LEU A 18 32.04 -3.70 -13.73
CA LEU A 18 32.74 -4.87 -14.27
C LEU A 18 34.14 -4.89 -13.66
N ASN A 19 34.31 -5.64 -12.58
CA ASN A 19 35.61 -6.16 -12.16
C ASN A 19 35.65 -7.64 -12.54
N SER A 20 36.34 -7.96 -13.64
CA SER A 20 37.26 -9.10 -13.79
C SER A 20 37.73 -9.21 -15.25
N PRO A 21 39.04 -9.36 -15.52
CA PRO A 21 39.56 -9.61 -16.85
C PRO A 21 39.61 -11.12 -17.10
N LEU A 22 39.11 -11.57 -18.24
CA LEU A 22 39.52 -12.85 -18.81
C LEU A 22 39.83 -12.64 -20.29
N LEU A 23 41.13 -12.70 -20.58
CA LEU A 23 41.69 -13.05 -21.88
C LEU A 23 41.13 -14.42 -22.31
N CYS A 24 40.75 -14.55 -23.58
CA CYS A 24 41.53 -15.30 -24.58
C CYS A 24 40.82 -15.26 -25.94
N ASP A 25 41.59 -14.78 -26.90
CA ASP A 25 41.71 -15.03 -28.34
C ASP A 25 40.59 -15.65 -29.19
N ALA A 26 40.59 -15.11 -30.41
CA ALA A 26 39.86 -15.47 -31.59
C ALA A 26 40.30 -16.80 -32.20
N GLU A 27 39.38 -17.48 -32.89
CA GLU A 27 39.63 -17.93 -34.26
C GLU A 27 38.31 -18.15 -35.02
N ASP A 28 38.39 -17.77 -36.29
CA ASP A 28 37.41 -17.87 -37.36
C ASP A 28 37.38 -19.31 -37.93
N VAL A 29 36.31 -19.67 -38.65
CA VAL A 29 36.30 -20.46 -39.90
C VAL A 29 34.89 -21.03 -40.19
N SER A 30 34.44 -20.59 -41.35
CA SER A 30 33.33 -20.93 -42.24
C SER A 30 32.91 -22.40 -42.46
N ALA A 31 31.68 -22.50 -42.99
CA ALA A 31 31.21 -23.39 -44.08
C ALA A 31 30.35 -24.65 -43.79
N VAL A 32 29.05 -24.52 -44.14
CA VAL A 32 28.21 -25.32 -45.07
C VAL A 32 28.60 -26.80 -45.35
N ALA A 33 27.69 -27.75 -45.07
CA ALA A 33 27.21 -28.78 -46.04
C ALA A 33 26.12 -29.74 -45.49
N GLU A 34 25.01 -29.78 -46.24
CA GLU A 34 24.12 -30.90 -46.65
C GLU A 34 23.64 -32.05 -45.73
N LEU A 35 22.30 -32.14 -45.68
CA LEU A 35 21.43 -33.30 -45.93
C LEU A 35 22.09 -34.67 -46.25
N ARG A 36 21.82 -35.68 -45.41
CA ARG A 36 21.12 -36.95 -45.78
C ARG A 36 21.13 -37.97 -44.64
N ASN A 37 20.00 -38.68 -44.52
CA ASN A 37 19.79 -40.06 -44.08
C ASN A 37 18.93 -40.26 -42.83
N ALA A 38 17.63 -40.33 -43.10
CA ALA A 38 16.71 -41.20 -42.38
C ALA A 38 16.99 -42.67 -42.74
N ARG A 39 17.32 -43.49 -41.74
CA ARG A 39 16.92 -44.90 -41.54
C ARG A 39 17.75 -45.51 -40.42
N ASN A 40 17.07 -46.30 -39.58
CA ASN A 40 17.56 -47.17 -38.48
C ASN A 40 17.31 -46.63 -37.06
N ALA A 41 16.06 -46.76 -36.61
CA ALA A 41 15.74 -46.80 -35.19
C ALA A 41 15.61 -48.27 -34.73
N PRO A 42 16.24 -48.69 -33.62
CA PRO A 42 16.08 -50.02 -33.05
C PRO A 42 14.73 -50.17 -32.32
N PRO A 43 14.22 -51.39 -32.10
CA PRO A 43 12.92 -51.61 -31.48
C PRO A 43 12.90 -51.14 -30.01
N ARG A 44 11.89 -50.33 -29.67
CA ARG A 44 11.61 -49.87 -28.31
C ARG A 44 11.29 -51.06 -27.40
N ARG A 45 12.17 -51.29 -26.41
CA ARG A 45 11.92 -52.18 -25.28
C ARG A 45 10.85 -51.54 -24.38
N VAL A 46 9.69 -52.20 -24.24
CA VAL A 46 8.63 -51.80 -23.31
C VAL A 46 9.12 -52.05 -21.88
N VAL A 47 9.64 -51.01 -21.21
CA VAL A 47 9.89 -51.04 -19.77
C VAL A 47 8.55 -50.78 -19.07
N ARG A 48 8.00 -51.82 -18.47
CA ARG A 48 6.81 -51.75 -17.60
C ARG A 48 7.20 -50.92 -16.37
N LYS A 49 6.81 -49.64 -16.32
CA LYS A 49 6.95 -48.80 -15.12
C LYS A 49 6.17 -49.44 -13.98
N LEU A 50 6.88 -49.92 -12.97
CA LEU A 50 6.29 -50.27 -11.68
C LEU A 50 5.63 -49.01 -11.09
N ARG A 51 4.39 -49.15 -10.63
CA ARG A 51 3.70 -48.11 -9.86
C ARG A 51 4.56 -47.77 -8.63
N PRO A 52 4.88 -46.49 -8.38
CA PRO A 52 5.41 -46.12 -7.07
C PRO A 52 4.37 -46.50 -6.00
N PRO A 53 4.82 -46.96 -4.81
CA PRO A 53 3.92 -47.25 -3.72
C PRO A 53 3.09 -46.01 -3.37
N PRO A 54 1.84 -46.19 -2.90
CA PRO A 54 1.01 -45.06 -2.48
C PRO A 54 1.78 -44.24 -1.45
N THR A 55 1.94 -42.95 -1.74
CA THR A 55 2.48 -41.97 -0.81
C THR A 55 1.62 -42.05 0.45
N ALA A 56 2.26 -42.18 1.62
CA ALA A 56 1.56 -42.18 2.90
C ALA A 56 0.60 -40.97 2.94
N PRO A 57 -0.65 -41.15 3.42
CA PRO A 57 -1.58 -40.05 3.54
C PRO A 57 -0.90 -38.93 4.33
N ALA A 58 -1.00 -37.69 3.82
CA ALA A 58 -0.51 -36.53 4.52
C ALA A 58 -1.06 -36.57 5.95
N SER A 59 -0.17 -36.46 6.94
CA SER A 59 -0.57 -36.44 8.35
C SER A 59 -1.70 -35.44 8.53
N PRO A 60 -2.80 -35.80 9.22
CA PRO A 60 -3.87 -34.86 9.49
C PRO A 60 -3.27 -33.61 10.15
N PRO A 61 -3.74 -32.39 9.79
CA PRO A 61 -3.24 -31.17 10.39
C PRO A 61 -3.33 -31.27 11.92
N PRO A 62 -2.30 -30.83 12.67
CA PRO A 62 -2.29 -30.92 14.13
C PRO A 62 -3.58 -30.36 14.73
N GLN A 63 -4.31 -31.16 15.49
CA GLN A 63 -5.68 -30.88 15.91
C GLN A 63 -5.83 -29.80 17.01
N ASP A 64 -4.76 -29.19 17.52
CA ASP A 64 -4.83 -28.30 18.70
C ASP A 64 -4.18 -26.91 18.55
N ALA A 65 -3.81 -26.50 17.33
CA ALA A 65 -3.40 -25.11 17.15
C ALA A 65 -4.65 -24.21 17.16
N ARG A 66 -4.80 -23.37 18.19
CA ARG A 66 -5.81 -22.29 18.20
C ARG A 66 -5.59 -21.41 16.97
N ALA A 67 -6.39 -21.64 15.93
CA ALA A 67 -6.35 -20.87 14.71
C ALA A 67 -7.20 -19.61 14.87
N ILE A 68 -6.66 -18.47 14.48
CA ILE A 68 -7.37 -17.19 14.50
C ILE A 68 -7.75 -16.86 13.06
N VAL A 69 -9.04 -16.69 12.81
CA VAL A 69 -9.54 -16.29 11.49
C VAL A 69 -9.98 -14.84 11.55
N GLY A 70 -9.50 -14.04 10.62
CA GLY A 70 -9.88 -12.63 10.48
C GLY A 70 -9.18 -11.95 9.32
N GLU A 71 -9.47 -10.67 9.14
CA GLU A 71 -8.81 -9.79 8.19
C GLU A 71 -7.43 -9.38 8.73
N LEU A 72 -6.36 -9.55 7.95
CA LEU A 72 -5.03 -9.11 8.34
C LEU A 72 -4.86 -7.63 8.03
N ASP A 73 -4.77 -6.81 9.06
CA ASP A 73 -4.53 -5.37 8.97
C ASP A 73 -3.05 -5.07 9.23
N VAL A 74 -2.51 -4.05 8.55
CA VAL A 74 -1.10 -3.64 8.70
C VAL A 74 -1.01 -2.16 8.99
N LEU A 75 -0.47 -1.85 10.15
CA LEU A 75 -0.14 -0.49 10.53
C LEU A 75 1.30 -0.16 10.12
N ILE A 76 1.44 0.76 9.18
CA ILE A 76 2.74 1.29 8.78
C ILE A 76 2.90 2.68 9.41
N SER A 77 3.91 2.82 10.26
CA SER A 77 4.36 4.11 10.80
C SER A 77 5.64 4.53 10.10
N ASP A 78 5.85 5.84 9.98
CA ASP A 78 7.08 6.40 9.41
C ASP A 78 8.32 6.16 10.30
N LYS A 79 8.11 5.90 11.59
CA LYS A 79 9.15 5.80 12.62
C LYS A 79 9.35 4.40 13.20
N SER A 80 8.47 3.44 12.95
CA SER A 80 8.57 2.11 13.53
C SER A 80 8.44 1.00 12.48
N SER A 81 8.91 -0.19 12.84
CA SER A 81 8.58 -1.42 12.11
C SER A 81 7.06 -1.53 11.94
N PRO A 82 6.57 -2.08 10.81
CA PRO A 82 5.15 -2.34 10.63
C PRO A 82 4.60 -3.19 11.78
N GLN A 83 3.39 -2.87 12.22
CA GLN A 83 2.66 -3.65 13.20
C GLN A 83 1.52 -4.39 12.51
N PHE A 84 1.33 -5.65 12.89
CA PHE A 84 0.36 -6.54 12.24
C PHE A 84 -0.76 -6.86 13.20
N PHE A 85 -1.98 -6.83 12.69
CA PHE A 85 -3.19 -7.09 13.47
C PHE A 85 -4.10 -8.03 12.70
N VAL A 86 -4.81 -8.89 13.42
CA VAL A 86 -5.96 -9.60 12.84
C VAL A 86 -7.24 -9.06 13.43
N ARG A 87 -8.12 -8.60 12.54
CA ARG A 87 -9.45 -8.10 12.88
C ARG A 87 -10.51 -9.14 12.51
N GLN A 88 -11.24 -9.62 13.52
CA GLN A 88 -12.35 -10.54 13.32
C GLN A 88 -13.63 -9.78 12.92
N ARG A 89 -14.62 -10.50 12.40
CA ARG A 89 -15.90 -9.90 11.95
C ARG A 89 -16.66 -9.23 13.07
N GLU A 90 -16.47 -9.72 14.29
CA GLU A 90 -17.08 -9.20 15.51
C GLU A 90 -16.35 -7.95 16.03
N GLY A 91 -15.33 -7.45 15.32
CA GLY A 91 -14.57 -6.24 15.68
C GLY A 91 -13.45 -6.48 16.69
N PHE A 92 -13.17 -7.73 17.06
CA PHE A 92 -11.99 -8.06 17.85
C PHE A 92 -10.71 -7.86 17.05
N VAL A 93 -9.78 -7.09 17.60
CA VAL A 93 -8.45 -6.89 17.03
C VAL A 93 -7.41 -7.59 17.91
N PHE A 94 -6.50 -8.33 17.29
CA PHE A 94 -5.41 -9.05 17.95
C PHE A 94 -4.08 -8.62 17.35
N PRO A 95 -3.12 -8.13 18.14
CA PRO A 95 -1.75 -7.94 17.65
C PRO A 95 -1.11 -9.30 17.36
N VAL A 96 -0.41 -9.41 16.23
CA VAL A 96 0.27 -10.64 15.82
C VAL A 96 1.73 -10.34 15.47
N LEU A 97 2.62 -11.30 15.79
CA LEU A 97 4.02 -11.22 15.38
C LEU A 97 4.18 -11.98 14.08
N LEU A 98 4.44 -11.23 13.03
CA LEU A 98 4.69 -11.72 11.69
C LEU A 98 5.94 -11.06 11.10
N ASN A 99 6.61 -11.78 10.20
CA ASN A 99 7.62 -11.17 9.34
C ASN A 99 6.91 -10.29 8.31
N GLU A 100 7.44 -9.08 8.07
CA GLU A 100 6.95 -8.16 7.04
C GLU A 100 6.85 -8.82 5.65
N THR A 101 7.81 -9.67 5.31
CA THR A 101 7.83 -10.39 4.03
C THR A 101 6.64 -11.35 3.88
N ASP A 102 6.19 -11.92 5.00
CA ASP A 102 5.09 -12.90 5.02
C ASP A 102 3.73 -12.20 5.18
N ALA A 103 3.66 -11.09 5.90
CA ALA A 103 2.40 -10.42 6.22
C ALA A 103 1.92 -9.44 5.15
N LEU A 104 2.81 -8.61 4.60
CA LEU A 104 2.43 -7.59 3.61
C LEU A 104 1.62 -8.16 2.43
N PRO A 105 1.96 -9.34 1.86
CA PRO A 105 1.17 -9.98 0.80
C PRO A 105 -0.30 -10.22 1.12
N TYR A 106 -0.63 -10.38 2.41
CA TYR A 106 -1.95 -10.75 2.88
C TYR A 106 -2.71 -9.59 3.54
N THR A 107 -2.21 -8.35 3.46
CA THR A 107 -2.89 -7.17 4.01
C THR A 107 -4.28 -6.99 3.38
N GLY A 108 -5.31 -6.84 4.19
CA GLY A 108 -6.72 -6.74 3.79
C GLY A 108 -7.35 -8.05 3.29
N TYR A 109 -6.65 -9.18 3.40
CA TYR A 109 -7.22 -10.49 3.11
C TYR A 109 -7.72 -11.18 4.37
N ILE A 110 -8.71 -12.08 4.21
CA ILE A 110 -9.05 -13.02 5.27
C ILE A 110 -7.97 -14.08 5.31
N VAL A 111 -7.36 -14.20 6.48
CA VAL A 111 -6.34 -15.20 6.78
C VAL A 111 -6.78 -16.06 7.93
N ARG A 112 -6.26 -17.28 7.97
CA ARG A 112 -6.24 -18.13 9.16
C ARG A 112 -4.81 -18.21 9.66
N LEU A 113 -4.58 -17.67 10.85
CA LEU A 113 -3.28 -17.67 11.49
C LEU A 113 -3.20 -18.83 12.48
N TYR A 114 -2.15 -19.63 12.38
CA TYR A 114 -1.87 -20.68 13.32
C TYR A 114 -0.85 -20.17 14.34
N ALA A 115 -1.28 -20.03 15.59
CA ALA A 115 -0.38 -19.62 16.67
C ALA A 115 0.78 -20.63 16.78
N ALA A 116 2.00 -20.11 16.98
CA ALA A 116 3.09 -20.93 17.48
C ALA A 116 2.66 -21.43 18.86
N GLY A 117 2.33 -22.72 18.96
CA GLY A 117 2.04 -23.32 20.25
C GLY A 117 3.18 -23.02 21.22
N ASN A 118 2.88 -22.87 22.50
CA ASN A 118 3.92 -22.92 23.53
C ASN A 118 4.54 -24.32 23.42
N THR A 119 5.60 -24.47 22.63
CA THR A 119 6.37 -25.71 22.58
C THR A 119 7.02 -25.83 23.95
N SER A 120 6.37 -26.56 24.84
CA SER A 120 6.90 -26.95 26.15
C SER A 120 8.17 -27.78 26.04
N ASP A 121 8.54 -28.20 24.82
CA ASP A 121 9.65 -29.12 24.55
C ASP A 121 11.04 -28.47 24.59
N GLY A 122 11.19 -27.24 25.07
CA GLY A 122 12.49 -26.59 25.31
C GLY A 122 13.34 -26.34 24.04
N THR A 123 12.88 -26.79 22.88
CA THR A 123 13.44 -26.43 21.58
C THR A 123 12.91 -25.05 21.25
N ALA A 124 13.74 -24.04 21.49
CA ALA A 124 13.44 -22.68 21.07
C ALA A 124 12.98 -22.71 19.61
N PRO A 125 11.86 -22.06 19.26
CA PRO A 125 11.45 -21.94 17.87
C PRO A 125 12.66 -21.42 17.07
N PRO A 126 12.89 -21.91 15.83
CA PRO A 126 13.98 -21.40 15.01
C PRO A 126 13.91 -19.89 15.06
N GLN A 127 14.97 -19.25 15.57
CA GLN A 127 15.02 -17.82 15.77
C GLN A 127 14.61 -17.17 14.45
N MET A 128 13.37 -16.68 14.36
CA MET A 128 13.02 -15.76 13.29
C MET A 128 14.02 -14.63 13.44
N ALA A 129 14.82 -14.42 12.40
CA ALA A 129 15.94 -13.49 12.43
C ALA A 129 15.48 -12.17 13.07
N SER A 130 16.09 -11.82 14.21
CA SER A 130 15.72 -10.73 15.11
C SER A 130 15.97 -9.32 14.53
N GLY A 131 15.97 -9.19 13.20
CA GLY A 131 16.05 -7.92 12.50
C GLY A 131 14.71 -7.19 12.52
N GLY A 132 14.35 -6.57 13.65
CA GLY A 132 13.29 -5.55 13.67
C GLY A 132 12.41 -5.47 14.92
N ALA A 133 12.46 -6.44 15.82
CA ALA A 133 11.62 -6.47 17.02
C ALA A 133 12.19 -5.68 18.23
N LYS A 134 13.30 -4.93 18.05
CA LYS A 134 14.01 -4.30 19.18
C LYS A 134 13.31 -3.11 19.83
N ASP A 135 12.25 -2.57 19.24
CA ASP A 135 11.50 -1.44 19.79
C ASP A 135 10.08 -1.79 20.25
N PHE A 136 9.81 -3.05 20.57
CA PHE A 136 8.78 -3.36 21.56
C PHE A 136 9.47 -3.30 22.93
N MET A 137 9.76 -2.09 23.41
CA MET A 137 10.17 -1.89 24.80
C MET A 137 8.90 -1.93 25.65
N PRO A 138 8.58 -3.01 26.39
CA PRO A 138 7.81 -2.87 27.61
C PRO A 138 8.71 -2.04 28.53
N GLY A 139 8.60 -0.72 28.49
CA GLY A 139 9.26 0.11 29.50
C GLY A 139 8.80 -0.40 30.85
N ASP A 140 9.74 -0.73 31.74
CA ASP A 140 9.49 -1.24 33.10
C ASP A 140 8.24 -0.60 33.72
N LEU A 141 7.12 -1.32 33.63
CA LEU A 141 5.88 -0.98 34.31
C LEU A 141 5.97 -1.62 35.68
N THR A 142 6.51 -0.89 36.66
CA THR A 142 6.15 -1.17 38.04
C THR A 142 4.64 -0.91 38.20
N PRO A 143 3.89 -1.82 38.85
CA PRO A 143 2.45 -1.71 39.00
C PRO A 143 2.15 -0.62 40.04
N ALA A 144 2.08 0.64 39.60
CA ALA A 144 1.62 1.74 40.42
C ALA A 144 0.68 2.66 39.62
N ASN A 145 -0.61 2.38 39.75
CA ASN A 145 -1.74 3.33 39.67
C ASN A 145 -2.08 4.04 38.35
N SER A 146 -1.52 3.70 37.19
CA SER A 146 -2.09 4.17 35.92
C SER A 146 -3.00 3.09 35.30
N GLY A 147 -4.32 3.25 35.47
CA GLY A 147 -5.38 2.47 34.77
C GLY A 147 -5.45 2.74 33.26
N ALA A 148 -4.29 2.87 32.62
CA ALA A 148 -4.14 2.90 31.18
C ALA A 148 -4.25 1.45 30.69
N LEU A 149 -5.29 1.17 29.88
CA LEU A 149 -5.36 0.05 28.95
C LEU A 149 -4.48 -1.17 29.30
N ALA A 150 -4.90 -1.96 30.29
CA ALA A 150 -4.44 -3.34 30.41
C ALA A 150 -5.13 -4.19 29.33
N LEU A 151 -4.88 -3.87 28.05
CA LEU A 151 -5.02 -4.87 26.99
C LEU A 151 -3.78 -5.74 27.06
N ASP A 152 -3.78 -6.66 28.03
CA ASP A 152 -2.80 -7.75 28.15
C ASP A 152 -3.06 -8.77 27.03
N THR A 153 -2.98 -8.34 25.77
CA THR A 153 -2.85 -9.26 24.65
C THR A 153 -1.42 -9.17 24.18
N LYS A 154 -0.53 -9.92 24.84
CA LYS A 154 0.78 -10.24 24.29
C LYS A 154 0.62 -10.57 22.80
N PRO A 155 1.37 -9.93 21.90
CA PRO A 155 1.32 -10.25 20.48
C PRO A 155 1.41 -11.75 20.24
N ILE A 156 0.52 -12.28 19.41
CA ILE A 156 0.44 -13.72 19.17
C ILE A 156 1.52 -14.07 18.16
N ALA A 157 2.50 -14.89 18.55
CA ALA A 157 3.49 -15.41 17.62
C ALA A 157 2.80 -16.34 16.62
N VAL A 158 2.93 -16.05 15.33
CA VAL A 158 2.28 -16.82 14.26
C VAL A 158 3.31 -17.74 13.63
N ARG A 159 2.96 -19.02 13.52
CA ARG A 159 3.79 -20.03 12.86
C ARG A 159 3.49 -20.11 11.36
N ASP A 160 2.22 -20.00 10.99
CA ASP A 160 1.76 -20.21 9.62
C ASP A 160 0.55 -19.33 9.29
N ILE A 161 0.42 -18.95 8.01
CA ILE A 161 -0.64 -18.12 7.46
C ILE A 161 -1.32 -18.88 6.32
N GLU A 162 -2.59 -19.23 6.51
CA GLU A 162 -3.42 -19.76 5.42
C GLU A 162 -4.28 -18.65 4.83
N PHE A 163 -4.15 -18.48 3.51
CA PHE A 163 -4.95 -17.54 2.73
C PHE A 163 -6.37 -18.07 2.49
N LEU A 164 -7.39 -17.36 2.97
CA LEU A 164 -8.79 -17.76 2.79
C LEU A 164 -9.50 -16.97 1.67
N GLY A 165 -8.91 -15.87 1.21
CA GLY A 165 -9.46 -15.03 0.15
C GLY A 165 -9.51 -13.54 0.50
N PRO A 166 -9.90 -12.67 -0.43
CA PRO A 166 -10.10 -11.25 -0.15
C PRO A 166 -11.21 -11.06 0.88
N ALA A 167 -11.01 -10.13 1.82
CA ALA A 167 -12.04 -9.77 2.80
C ALA A 167 -13.29 -9.22 2.14
N ASN A 168 -13.12 -8.54 1.01
CA ASN A 168 -14.21 -8.15 0.14
C ASN A 168 -13.92 -8.61 -1.30
N PRO A 169 -14.51 -9.73 -1.77
CA PRO A 169 -14.33 -10.23 -3.14
C PRO A 169 -14.78 -9.25 -4.23
N GLY A 170 -15.67 -8.31 -3.88
CA GLY A 170 -16.13 -7.23 -4.74
C GLY A 170 -15.36 -5.92 -4.57
N ALA A 171 -14.50 -5.80 -3.55
CA ALA A 171 -13.51 -4.73 -3.48
C ALA A 171 -12.43 -5.00 -4.52
N GLY A 172 -12.75 -4.73 -5.78
CA GLY A 172 -11.70 -4.26 -6.68
C GLY A 172 -11.01 -3.10 -5.96
N LYS A 173 -9.67 -3.09 -5.96
CA LYS A 173 -8.91 -1.97 -5.37
C LYS A 173 -9.61 -0.67 -5.71
N SER A 174 -9.82 0.18 -4.71
CA SER A 174 -10.34 1.52 -4.96
C SER A 174 -9.42 2.31 -5.91
N ALA A 175 -8.17 1.86 -6.13
CA ALA A 175 -7.28 2.29 -7.21
C ALA A 175 -7.90 2.00 -8.60
N PRO A 176 -8.33 3.04 -9.34
CA PRO A 176 -9.11 2.86 -10.55
C PRO A 176 -8.27 2.37 -11.74
N GLY A 177 -8.73 1.31 -12.41
CA GLY A 177 -8.35 1.09 -13.79
C GLY A 177 -9.15 2.05 -14.67
N GLY A 178 -8.57 3.21 -15.03
CA GLY A 178 -8.99 4.12 -16.11
C GLY A 178 -10.37 4.79 -16.04
N GLU A 179 -11.35 4.16 -15.40
CA GLU A 179 -12.74 4.59 -15.31
C GLU A 179 -12.95 5.57 -14.14
N ARG A 180 -13.95 6.44 -14.31
CA ARG A 180 -14.39 7.36 -13.28
C ARG A 180 -15.07 6.60 -12.14
N ARG A 181 -14.65 6.86 -10.90
CA ARG A 181 -15.18 6.23 -9.69
C ARG A 181 -15.58 7.26 -8.64
N ASN A 182 -16.65 6.94 -7.93
CA ASN A 182 -17.06 7.67 -6.74
C ASN A 182 -16.27 7.14 -5.55
N ILE A 183 -15.63 8.05 -4.81
CA ILE A 183 -15.00 7.77 -3.54
C ILE A 183 -16.08 7.96 -2.48
N THR A 184 -16.54 6.88 -1.88
CA THR A 184 -17.49 6.93 -0.77
C THR A 184 -16.73 6.83 0.55
N SER A 185 -16.91 7.81 1.44
CA SER A 185 -16.26 7.80 2.75
C SER A 185 -17.15 8.37 3.85
N ILE A 186 -16.85 7.96 5.07
CA ILE A 186 -17.40 8.54 6.29
C ILE A 186 -16.28 9.27 7.02
N VAL A 187 -16.59 10.46 7.52
CA VAL A 187 -15.70 11.23 8.38
C VAL A 187 -16.31 11.36 9.77
N PHE A 188 -15.55 11.00 10.79
CA PHE A 188 -15.89 11.22 12.19
C PHE A 188 -15.06 12.39 12.72
N LEU A 189 -15.74 13.43 13.20
CA LEU A 189 -15.17 14.54 13.94
C LEU A 189 -15.24 14.17 15.42
N VAL A 190 -14.17 13.60 15.93
CA VAL A 190 -14.16 12.92 17.23
C VAL A 190 -13.86 13.91 18.35
N SER A 191 -14.62 13.81 19.44
CA SER A 191 -14.36 14.53 20.70
C SER A 191 -14.46 13.56 21.87
N PHE A 192 -13.62 13.72 22.90
CA PHE A 192 -13.65 12.91 24.12
C PHE A 192 -12.82 13.54 25.23
N CYS A 193 -13.03 13.15 26.48
CA CYS A 193 -12.27 13.66 27.63
C CYS A 193 -12.19 15.18 27.76
N GLY A 194 -13.26 15.87 27.37
CA GLY A 194 -13.30 17.33 27.34
C GLY A 194 -12.47 17.95 26.20
N TRP A 195 -11.73 17.15 25.43
CA TRP A 195 -11.08 17.56 24.20
C TRP A 195 -12.12 17.61 23.07
N LYS A 196 -12.07 18.69 22.31
CA LYS A 196 -13.04 18.96 21.25
C LYS A 196 -12.49 18.53 19.90
N ALA A 197 -13.40 18.20 18.99
CA ALA A 197 -13.03 18.10 17.58
C ALA A 197 -12.45 19.46 17.10
N PRO A 198 -11.45 19.47 16.21
CA PRO A 198 -10.84 20.71 15.72
C PRO A 198 -11.81 21.64 14.97
N PHE A 199 -12.88 21.07 14.40
CA PHE A 199 -13.91 21.79 13.67
C PHE A 199 -15.29 21.30 14.08
N ASP A 200 -16.28 22.18 13.98
CA ASP A 200 -17.68 21.78 13.90
C ASP A 200 -18.01 21.22 12.51
N LEU A 201 -19.19 20.60 12.41
CA LEU A 201 -19.67 19.98 11.18
C LEU A 201 -19.70 20.96 9.99
N ALA A 202 -20.20 22.18 10.19
CA ALA A 202 -20.39 23.15 9.12
C ALA A 202 -19.03 23.64 8.57
N THR A 203 -18.09 23.95 9.46
CA THR A 203 -16.74 24.38 9.11
C THR A 203 -16.02 23.26 8.36
N PHE A 204 -16.08 22.02 8.87
CA PHE A 204 -15.46 20.89 8.19
C PHE A 204 -16.08 20.62 6.82
N GLN A 205 -17.42 20.66 6.71
CA GLN A 205 -18.11 20.49 5.43
C GLN A 205 -17.66 21.51 4.39
N SER A 206 -17.43 22.77 4.78
CA SER A 206 -17.00 23.82 3.85
C SER A 206 -15.59 23.62 3.27
N MET A 207 -14.71 22.94 4.00
CA MET A 207 -13.38 22.56 3.51
C MET A 207 -13.36 21.19 2.82
N TRP A 208 -14.32 20.32 3.12
CA TRP A 208 -14.40 18.98 2.53
C TRP A 208 -15.11 18.99 1.18
N LEU A 209 -16.27 19.64 1.10
CA LEU A 209 -17.18 19.61 -0.04
C LEU A 209 -17.36 20.99 -0.67
N ASN A 210 -17.69 21.01 -1.96
CA ASN A 210 -18.05 22.24 -2.65
C ASN A 210 -19.48 22.67 -2.29
N GLY A 211 -19.65 23.95 -1.96
CA GLY A 211 -20.95 24.58 -1.84
C GLY A 211 -21.41 25.22 -3.14
N PRO A 212 -22.63 25.80 -3.17
CA PRO A 212 -23.09 26.62 -4.28
C PRO A 212 -22.09 27.76 -4.57
N GLY A 213 -21.63 27.86 -5.82
CA GLY A 213 -20.70 28.91 -6.26
C GLY A 213 -19.23 28.68 -5.88
N THR A 214 -18.87 27.54 -5.29
CA THR A 214 -17.47 27.18 -5.07
C THR A 214 -16.75 27.05 -6.42
N ARG A 215 -15.66 27.83 -6.60
CA ARG A 215 -14.84 27.79 -7.82
C ARG A 215 -14.08 26.48 -7.92
N GLU A 216 -13.76 26.02 -9.13
CA GLU A 216 -12.97 24.80 -9.37
C GLU A 216 -11.56 24.85 -8.75
N ASN A 217 -11.00 26.05 -8.60
CA ASN A 217 -9.71 26.28 -7.97
C ASN A 217 -9.79 26.59 -6.45
N ALA A 218 -10.98 26.47 -5.85
CA ALA A 218 -11.11 26.61 -4.40
C ALA A 218 -10.48 25.39 -3.71
N ARG A 219 -9.85 25.60 -2.54
CA ARG A 219 -9.12 24.56 -1.81
C ARG A 219 -10.07 23.71 -0.95
N THR A 220 -10.91 22.91 -1.60
CA THR A 220 -11.74 21.89 -0.96
C THR A 220 -11.18 20.49 -1.21
N MET A 221 -11.53 19.51 -0.38
CA MET A 221 -11.14 18.11 -0.63
C MET A 221 -11.73 17.59 -1.94
N GLN A 222 -13.01 17.89 -2.20
CA GLN A 222 -13.69 17.56 -3.45
C GLN A 222 -12.92 18.05 -4.69
N ASN A 223 -12.48 19.32 -4.71
CA ASN A 223 -11.68 19.84 -5.81
C ASN A 223 -10.29 19.19 -5.85
N TYR A 224 -9.68 18.91 -4.69
CA TYR A 224 -8.35 18.29 -4.62
C TYR A 224 -8.36 16.92 -5.32
N TRP A 225 -9.34 16.05 -4.99
CA TRP A 225 -9.49 14.75 -5.65
C TRP A 225 -9.83 14.88 -7.12
N SER A 226 -10.77 15.76 -7.50
CA SER A 226 -11.15 15.97 -8.89
C SER A 226 -9.96 16.40 -9.75
N VAL A 227 -9.21 17.42 -9.31
CA VAL A 227 -8.05 17.95 -10.04
C VAL A 227 -6.93 16.91 -10.12
N CYS A 228 -6.55 16.31 -8.99
CA CYS A 228 -5.43 15.38 -8.97
C CYS A 228 -5.71 14.03 -9.63
N SER A 229 -6.97 13.62 -9.72
CA SER A 229 -7.37 12.42 -10.46
C SER A 229 -7.74 12.70 -11.92
N GLN A 230 -7.71 13.96 -12.35
CA GLN A 230 -8.20 14.38 -13.68
C GLN A 230 -9.66 13.96 -13.92
N GLY A 231 -10.49 14.09 -12.88
CA GLY A 231 -11.91 13.73 -12.90
C GLY A 231 -12.22 12.23 -12.77
N LYS A 232 -11.20 11.38 -12.57
CA LYS A 232 -11.37 9.92 -12.42
C LYS A 232 -11.78 9.49 -11.01
N ALA A 233 -11.55 10.32 -10.00
CA ALA A 233 -12.03 10.12 -8.64
C ALA A 233 -12.94 11.30 -8.26
N VAL A 234 -14.17 10.99 -7.85
CA VAL A 234 -15.20 11.97 -7.52
C VAL A 234 -15.55 11.82 -6.05
N MET A 235 -15.57 12.94 -5.34
CA MET A 235 -16.12 13.04 -3.98
C MET A 235 -17.22 14.08 -4.03
N ASP A 236 -18.45 13.63 -4.18
CA ASP A 236 -19.62 14.52 -4.13
C ASP A 236 -20.26 14.46 -2.75
N LYS A 237 -21.23 15.34 -2.51
CA LYS A 237 -21.96 15.37 -1.23
C LYS A 237 -22.69 14.06 -0.93
N ASP A 238 -23.16 13.36 -1.96
CA ASP A 238 -23.98 12.15 -1.81
C ASP A 238 -23.14 10.91 -1.44
N THR A 239 -21.83 10.98 -1.65
CA THR A 239 -20.85 9.92 -1.33
C THR A 239 -20.06 10.23 -0.06
N GLN A 240 -20.33 11.34 0.61
CA GLN A 240 -19.53 11.84 1.72
C GLN A 240 -20.41 12.11 2.94
N THR A 241 -20.28 11.26 3.96
CA THR A 241 -21.05 11.39 5.20
C THR A 241 -20.14 11.86 6.32
N ILE A 242 -20.53 12.92 7.05
CA ILE A 242 -19.70 13.52 8.10
C ILE A 242 -20.52 13.57 9.39
N PHE A 243 -19.93 13.11 10.50
CA PHE A 243 -20.56 13.05 11.81
C PHE A 243 -19.72 13.73 12.87
N GLU A 244 -20.36 14.45 13.79
CA GLU A 244 -19.78 14.81 15.08
C GLU A 244 -19.99 13.65 16.05
N VAL A 245 -18.90 13.19 16.67
CA VAL A 245 -18.90 11.98 17.48
C VAL A 245 -18.34 12.29 18.87
N PRO A 246 -19.21 12.57 19.87
CA PRO A 246 -18.82 12.64 21.26
C PRO A 246 -18.64 11.22 21.81
N LEU A 247 -17.41 10.89 22.18
CA LEU A 247 -17.05 9.62 22.82
C LEU A 247 -16.79 9.85 24.32
N PRO A 248 -17.12 8.86 25.18
CA PRO A 248 -16.72 8.91 26.58
C PRO A 248 -15.20 8.78 26.72
N CYS A 249 -14.65 9.18 27.87
CA CYS A 249 -13.23 9.01 28.15
C CYS A 249 -12.77 7.55 28.14
N SER A 250 -13.64 6.67 28.58
CA SER A 250 -13.39 5.25 28.70
C SER A 250 -14.69 4.50 28.54
N GLY A 251 -14.56 3.22 28.24
CA GLY A 251 -15.70 2.35 28.01
C GLY A 251 -15.25 0.95 27.64
N THR A 252 -16.17 0.19 27.08
CA THR A 252 -15.92 -1.19 26.68
C THR A 252 -16.42 -1.41 25.26
N ILE A 253 -15.57 -1.96 24.40
CA ILE A 253 -15.95 -2.43 23.06
C ILE A 253 -15.63 -3.92 23.01
N ASN A 254 -16.61 -4.74 22.65
CA ASN A 254 -16.44 -6.20 22.58
C ASN A 254 -15.84 -6.80 23.86
N ASN A 255 -16.36 -6.41 25.03
CA ASN A 255 -15.85 -6.80 26.35
C ASN A 255 -14.38 -6.41 26.65
N LYS A 256 -13.76 -5.58 25.82
CA LYS A 256 -12.42 -5.02 26.04
C LYS A 256 -12.53 -3.57 26.49
N TYR A 257 -11.96 -3.27 27.66
CA TYR A 257 -11.91 -1.91 28.19
C TYR A 257 -10.95 -1.04 27.37
N TYR A 258 -11.36 0.18 27.06
CA TYR A 258 -10.52 1.22 26.49
C TYR A 258 -10.53 2.46 27.39
N SER A 259 -9.45 3.24 27.35
CA SER A 259 -9.35 4.54 27.99
C SER A 259 -8.55 5.50 27.12
N PHE A 260 -9.19 6.60 26.70
CA PHE A 260 -8.59 7.67 25.93
C PHE A 260 -7.94 8.75 26.81
N SER A 261 -8.09 8.67 28.14
CA SER A 261 -7.53 9.63 29.10
C SER A 261 -6.08 9.33 29.48
N ALA A 262 -5.46 8.30 28.90
CA ALA A 262 -4.14 7.84 29.30
C ALA A 262 -3.03 8.76 28.77
N ALA A 263 -2.07 9.10 29.64
CA ALA A 263 -0.88 9.89 29.30
C ALA A 263 0.07 9.21 28.29
N ARG A 264 -0.16 7.93 27.98
CA ARG A 264 0.57 7.17 26.96
C ARG A 264 -0.44 6.58 25.99
N PHE A 265 -0.41 7.07 24.76
CA PHE A 265 -1.21 6.55 23.64
C PHE A 265 -0.51 5.28 23.12
N ASP A 266 -1.08 4.10 23.36
CA ASP A 266 -0.77 2.94 22.52
C ASP A 266 -1.44 3.17 21.16
N TYR A 267 -0.69 3.73 20.22
CA TYR A 267 -1.24 4.31 18.99
C TYR A 267 -2.15 3.34 18.25
N ALA A 268 -1.73 2.11 17.99
CA ALA A 268 -2.51 1.23 17.13
C ALA A 268 -3.84 0.84 17.75
N MET A 269 -3.81 0.25 18.96
CA MET A 269 -5.02 -0.24 19.62
C MET A 269 -5.96 0.89 19.99
N THR A 270 -5.42 2.01 20.47
CA THR A 270 -6.26 3.16 20.82
C THR A 270 -6.98 3.72 19.60
N LEU A 271 -6.32 3.79 18.44
CA LEU A 271 -6.96 4.26 17.21
C LEU A 271 -8.04 3.31 16.70
N TYR A 272 -7.82 1.98 16.79
CA TYR A 272 -8.89 1.01 16.53
C TYR A 272 -10.07 1.19 17.48
N SER A 273 -9.82 1.37 18.78
CA SER A 273 -10.88 1.60 19.76
C SER A 273 -11.66 2.90 19.50
N ILE A 274 -10.98 3.98 19.13
CA ILE A 274 -11.64 5.25 18.76
C ILE A 274 -12.57 5.03 17.56
N MET A 275 -12.09 4.31 16.55
CA MET A 275 -12.85 4.14 15.32
C MET A 275 -14.06 3.22 15.52
N ASN A 276 -13.88 2.09 16.22
CA ASN A 276 -14.99 1.22 16.60
C ASN A 276 -16.01 1.96 17.47
N ALA A 277 -15.55 2.75 18.47
CA ALA A 277 -16.45 3.56 19.31
C ALA A 277 -17.25 4.57 18.48
N ALA A 278 -16.62 5.19 17.48
CA ALA A 278 -17.28 6.16 16.61
C ALA A 278 -18.33 5.50 15.70
N GLU A 279 -18.02 4.32 15.15
CA GLU A 279 -18.98 3.53 14.39
C GLU A 279 -20.16 3.07 15.25
N ASP A 280 -19.88 2.56 16.45
CA ASP A 280 -20.91 2.15 17.42
C ASP A 280 -21.80 3.33 17.81
N TYR A 281 -21.22 4.52 18.04
CA TYR A 281 -22.00 5.72 18.33
C TYR A 281 -22.96 6.05 17.18
N VAL A 282 -22.46 6.09 15.93
CA VAL A 282 -23.30 6.41 14.77
C VAL A 282 -24.39 5.37 14.55
N GLN A 283 -24.08 4.08 14.72
CA GLN A 283 -25.06 3.01 14.53
C GLN A 283 -26.08 2.94 15.66
N ALA A 284 -25.63 2.89 16.91
CA ALA A 284 -26.48 2.67 18.07
C ALA A 284 -27.19 3.94 18.55
N THR A 285 -26.53 5.10 18.44
CA THR A 285 -27.08 6.37 18.95
C THR A 285 -27.81 7.16 17.86
N LEU A 286 -27.24 7.24 16.65
CA LEU A 286 -27.86 7.99 15.54
C LEU A 286 -28.77 7.11 14.65
N GLY A 287 -28.71 5.79 14.78
CA GLY A 287 -29.54 4.87 14.00
C GLY A 287 -29.14 4.78 12.52
N LEU A 288 -27.91 5.14 12.18
CA LEU A 288 -27.44 5.20 10.78
C LEU A 288 -26.56 4.00 10.45
N ASN A 289 -26.93 3.26 9.38
CA ASN A 289 -26.14 2.13 8.92
C ASN A 289 -24.97 2.59 8.06
N VAL A 290 -23.75 2.39 8.58
CA VAL A 290 -22.50 2.80 7.94
C VAL A 290 -21.67 1.63 7.41
N THR A 291 -22.09 0.40 7.66
CA THR A 291 -21.31 -0.83 7.42
C THR A 291 -20.91 -1.04 5.96
N GLY A 292 -21.69 -0.54 5.00
CA GLY A 292 -21.43 -0.69 3.56
C GLY A 292 -20.42 0.30 2.97
N ILE A 293 -20.03 1.35 3.71
CA ILE A 293 -19.02 2.28 3.24
C ILE A 293 -17.65 1.69 3.60
N GLN A 294 -16.64 1.80 2.74
CA GLN A 294 -15.34 1.19 3.02
C GLN A 294 -14.36 2.17 3.70
N GLN A 295 -14.29 3.40 3.21
CA GLN A 295 -13.36 4.41 3.70
C GLN A 295 -13.89 5.08 4.98
N ARG A 296 -13.05 5.17 5.99
CA ARG A 296 -13.33 5.77 7.29
C ARG A 296 -12.23 6.74 7.66
N VAL A 297 -12.59 7.97 7.96
CA VAL A 297 -11.67 9.02 8.35
C VAL A 297 -12.02 9.47 9.75
N ALA A 298 -11.11 9.42 10.71
CA ALA A 298 -11.27 10.01 12.02
C ALA A 298 -10.40 11.26 12.12
N VAL A 299 -11.04 12.39 12.35
CA VAL A 299 -10.38 13.64 12.71
C VAL A 299 -10.35 13.70 14.23
N LEU A 300 -9.15 13.58 14.77
CA LEU A 300 -8.91 13.47 16.20
C LEU A 300 -8.81 14.86 16.85
N PRO A 301 -9.03 14.98 18.16
CA PRO A 301 -8.69 16.20 18.90
C PRO A 301 -7.21 16.58 18.76
N ALA A 302 -6.92 17.88 18.78
CA ALA A 302 -5.55 18.42 18.63
C ALA A 302 -4.63 18.13 19.83
N GLU A 303 -5.23 17.73 20.95
CA GLU A 303 -4.56 17.31 22.16
C GLU A 303 -4.02 15.89 22.06
N ILE A 304 -4.52 15.06 21.13
CA ILE A 304 -3.91 13.77 20.88
C ILE A 304 -2.50 14.00 20.37
N ASP A 305 -1.58 13.24 20.96
CA ASP A 305 -0.24 13.09 20.45
C ASP A 305 0.52 14.43 20.37
N ARG A 306 0.60 15.12 21.50
CA ARG A 306 1.24 16.44 21.58
C ARG A 306 2.72 16.43 21.23
N ASP A 307 3.39 15.31 21.46
CA ASP A 307 4.83 15.13 21.23
C ASP A 307 5.12 14.40 19.89
N SER A 308 4.04 13.92 19.25
CA SER A 308 3.82 13.51 17.87
C SER A 308 4.18 14.51 16.77
N ASN A 309 5.16 14.21 15.92
CA ASN A 309 5.22 14.79 14.57
C ASN A 309 4.33 14.03 13.56
N ILE A 310 3.53 13.06 14.03
CA ILE A 310 2.61 12.28 13.19
C ILE A 310 1.44 13.21 12.80
N LYS A 311 1.25 13.42 11.50
CA LYS A 311 0.18 14.28 10.97
C LYS A 311 -1.10 13.52 10.73
N GLY A 312 -0.95 12.29 10.28
CA GLY A 312 -2.02 11.35 10.05
C GLY A 312 -1.45 9.94 9.89
N MET A 313 -2.33 8.98 9.71
CA MET A 313 -1.96 7.58 9.54
C MET A 313 -3.06 6.82 8.81
N ALA A 314 -2.67 5.86 7.97
CA ALA A 314 -3.58 4.90 7.38
C ALA A 314 -3.32 3.50 7.96
N LEU A 315 -4.39 2.79 8.31
CA LEU A 315 -4.31 1.51 9.02
C LEU A 315 -4.45 0.28 8.11
N ASN A 316 -4.64 0.47 6.79
CA ASN A 316 -4.75 -0.62 5.81
C ASN A 316 -4.28 -0.17 4.40
N PRO A 317 -2.96 -0.17 4.14
CA PRO A 317 -2.43 0.13 2.82
C PRO A 317 -3.07 -0.77 1.75
N GLY A 318 -3.67 -0.18 0.72
CA GLY A 318 -4.31 -0.92 -0.38
C GLY A 318 -5.79 -1.22 -0.18
N CYS A 319 -6.30 -1.13 1.05
CA CYS A 319 -7.73 -1.24 1.33
C CYS A 319 -8.38 -2.45 0.63
N LEU A 320 -7.70 -3.60 0.65
CA LEU A 320 -8.23 -4.87 0.13
C LEU A 320 -9.29 -5.46 1.08
N GLY A 321 -9.35 -4.87 2.27
CA GLY A 321 -10.21 -5.15 3.39
C GLY A 321 -11.67 -4.77 3.25
N THR A 322 -12.45 -5.06 4.29
CA THR A 322 -13.83 -4.58 4.42
C THR A 322 -13.91 -3.10 4.81
N ILE A 323 -12.92 -2.61 5.55
CA ILE A 323 -12.89 -1.25 6.11
C ILE A 323 -11.46 -0.70 6.06
N CYS A 324 -11.34 0.58 5.78
CA CYS A 324 -10.06 1.24 5.59
C CYS A 324 -10.03 2.54 6.39
N TYR A 325 -9.17 2.54 7.40
CA TYR A 325 -9.11 3.61 8.38
C TYR A 325 -8.01 4.60 8.05
N THR A 326 -8.37 5.87 8.11
CA THR A 326 -7.48 7.02 8.05
C THR A 326 -7.69 7.83 9.33
N PHE A 327 -6.60 8.20 9.98
CA PHE A 327 -6.59 9.04 11.17
C PHE A 327 -5.87 10.32 10.85
N ILE A 328 -6.42 11.43 11.32
CA ILE A 328 -5.85 12.76 11.14
C ILE A 328 -5.68 13.37 12.51
N ASN A 329 -4.44 13.75 12.84
CA ASN A 329 -4.15 14.46 14.06
C ASN A 329 -4.81 15.85 13.99
N GLY A 330 -5.53 16.24 15.05
CA GLY A 330 -6.29 17.48 15.06
C GLY A 330 -5.49 18.75 14.81
N ARG A 331 -4.18 18.74 15.10
CA ARG A 331 -3.25 19.85 14.82
C ARG A 331 -3.04 20.11 13.34
N TYR A 332 -3.34 19.12 12.49
CA TYR A 332 -3.18 19.19 11.05
C TYR A 332 -4.52 19.01 10.32
N ALA A 333 -5.64 19.14 11.04
CA ALA A 333 -6.97 18.94 10.48
C ALA A 333 -7.33 19.98 9.40
N ASP A 334 -6.69 21.15 9.37
CA ASP A 334 -6.85 22.17 8.31
C ASP A 334 -6.01 21.86 7.05
N ASP A 335 -5.13 20.86 7.10
CA ASP A 335 -4.22 20.54 6.02
C ASP A 335 -4.72 19.39 5.15
N LEU A 336 -5.54 19.73 4.15
CA LEU A 336 -6.07 18.78 3.17
C LEU A 336 -5.01 17.90 2.49
N THR A 337 -3.72 18.30 2.46
CA THR A 337 -2.67 17.43 1.91
C THR A 337 -2.43 16.20 2.78
N VAL A 338 -2.63 16.31 4.09
CA VAL A 338 -2.50 15.18 5.02
C VAL A 338 -3.61 14.18 4.75
N TYR A 339 -4.86 14.64 4.68
CA TYR A 339 -5.98 13.77 4.34
C TYR A 339 -5.79 13.07 2.98
N PHE A 340 -5.39 13.83 1.95
CA PHE A 340 -5.11 13.27 0.63
C PHE A 340 -3.98 12.23 0.71
N HIS A 341 -2.90 12.54 1.43
CA HIS A 341 -1.78 11.61 1.67
C HIS A 341 -2.24 10.31 2.32
N GLU A 342 -2.93 10.40 3.47
CA GLU A 342 -3.32 9.23 4.24
C GLU A 342 -4.40 8.39 3.54
N MET A 343 -5.36 9.03 2.88
CA MET A 343 -6.33 8.31 2.05
C MET A 343 -5.67 7.66 0.83
N GLY A 344 -4.57 8.22 0.32
CA GLY A 344 -3.74 7.63 -0.72
C GLY A 344 -3.15 6.28 -0.31
N HIS A 345 -2.74 6.13 0.96
CA HIS A 345 -2.31 4.84 1.49
C HIS A 345 -3.43 3.80 1.40
N ASN A 346 -4.68 4.15 1.73
CA ASN A 346 -5.82 3.25 1.53
C ASN A 346 -6.03 2.89 0.05
N LEU A 347 -5.58 3.70 -0.91
CA LEU A 347 -5.58 3.31 -2.33
C LEU A 347 -4.41 2.41 -2.73
N GLY A 348 -3.60 1.98 -1.78
CA GLY A 348 -2.44 1.13 -2.02
C GLY A 348 -1.25 1.89 -2.55
N LEU A 349 -1.21 3.19 -2.31
CA LEU A 349 -0.02 3.98 -2.55
C LEU A 349 0.91 3.84 -1.37
N ASP A 350 2.17 3.63 -1.64
CA ASP A 350 3.23 3.78 -0.65
C ASP A 350 4.00 5.07 -0.91
N HIS A 351 4.78 5.44 0.08
CA HIS A 351 5.78 6.47 -0.03
C HIS A 351 6.74 6.10 -1.16
N SER A 352 6.66 6.82 -2.27
CA SER A 352 7.63 6.73 -3.36
C SER A 352 8.60 7.91 -3.27
N GLY A 353 9.84 7.72 -3.70
CA GLY A 353 10.88 8.74 -3.59
C GLY A 353 11.78 8.78 -4.81
N ARG A 354 12.79 9.65 -4.74
CA ARG A 354 13.82 9.78 -5.79
C ARG A 354 14.85 8.65 -5.65
N THR A 355 15.24 8.07 -6.79
CA THR A 355 16.32 7.09 -6.90
C THR A 355 17.62 7.64 -6.30
N GLY A 356 18.36 6.81 -5.56
CA GLY A 356 19.66 7.16 -4.99
C GLY A 356 19.61 7.88 -3.65
N LEU A 357 18.42 8.15 -3.11
CA LEU A 357 18.25 8.47 -1.70
C LEU A 357 18.01 7.15 -0.96
N THR A 358 18.75 6.90 0.12
CA THR A 358 18.49 5.83 1.10
C THR A 358 18.01 6.48 2.40
N GLY A 359 17.11 5.81 3.12
CA GLY A 359 16.62 6.30 4.42
C GLY A 359 15.36 7.19 4.37
N VAL A 360 15.20 8.05 5.37
CA VAL A 360 13.97 8.80 5.67
C VAL A 360 13.62 9.80 4.55
N ALA A 361 14.61 10.33 3.81
CA ALA A 361 14.43 11.30 2.72
C ALA A 361 13.70 10.74 1.48
N VAL A 362 13.52 9.42 1.37
CA VAL A 362 12.79 8.75 0.27
C VAL A 362 11.29 8.69 0.53
N ARG A 363 10.86 8.88 1.78
CA ARG A 363 9.57 8.39 2.28
C ARG A 363 8.40 9.38 2.20
N TYR A 364 8.40 10.36 1.28
CA TYR A 364 7.51 11.51 1.48
C TYR A 364 6.71 12.01 0.25
N TRP A 365 6.63 11.27 -0.85
CA TRP A 365 5.92 11.77 -2.05
C TRP A 365 4.47 11.29 -2.22
N ILE A 366 3.78 11.00 -1.12
CA ILE A 366 2.30 11.00 -1.11
C ILE A 366 1.75 12.36 -0.60
N GLY A 367 2.53 13.44 -0.59
CA GLY A 367 1.94 14.80 -0.53
C GLY A 367 2.53 15.79 0.46
N LYS A 368 3.54 15.46 1.27
CA LYS A 368 4.34 16.46 2.03
C LYS A 368 5.64 15.87 2.62
N SER A 369 6.81 16.32 2.15
CA SER A 369 8.11 15.97 2.76
C SER A 369 8.63 17.05 3.71
N PRO A 370 9.03 16.71 4.95
CA PRO A 370 9.96 17.52 5.72
C PRO A 370 11.37 17.28 5.16
N GLY A 371 11.89 18.25 4.42
CA GLY A 371 13.20 18.16 3.76
C GLY A 371 13.07 18.18 2.25
N ALA A 372 13.54 19.29 1.68
CA ALA A 372 13.68 19.63 0.27
C ALA A 372 12.41 19.86 -0.57
N PHE A 373 11.25 19.23 -0.30
CA PHE A 373 10.05 19.41 -1.14
C PHE A 373 8.72 19.34 -0.35
N SER A 374 8.39 20.43 0.34
CA SER A 374 7.13 20.60 1.09
C SER A 374 6.10 21.35 0.25
N GLY A 375 5.17 20.63 -0.38
CA GLY A 375 4.21 21.26 -1.29
C GLY A 375 2.86 20.59 -1.30
N LYS A 376 1.79 21.38 -1.44
CA LYS A 376 0.44 20.86 -1.73
C LYS A 376 0.48 20.26 -3.12
N THR A 377 0.62 18.95 -3.24
CA THR A 377 0.89 18.28 -4.51
C THR A 377 -0.06 17.13 -4.73
N CYS A 378 -0.43 16.91 -5.99
CA CYS A 378 -0.98 15.64 -6.42
C CYS A 378 0.08 14.54 -6.31
N TYR A 379 -0.35 13.27 -6.23
CA TYR A 379 0.57 12.13 -6.22
C TYR A 379 1.50 12.15 -7.42
N ASN A 380 2.73 11.67 -7.26
CA ASN A 380 3.72 11.60 -8.33
C ASN A 380 3.31 10.68 -9.49
N ALA A 381 4.07 10.71 -10.57
CA ALA A 381 3.77 9.95 -11.79
C ALA A 381 3.55 8.44 -11.59
N PRO A 382 4.42 7.70 -10.85
CA PRO A 382 4.18 6.26 -10.64
C PRO A 382 2.90 5.99 -9.85
N ASN A 383 2.61 6.79 -8.82
CA ASN A 383 1.38 6.65 -8.04
C ASN A 383 0.14 6.97 -8.89
N MET A 384 0.17 8.03 -9.71
CA MET A 384 -0.95 8.34 -10.62
C MET A 384 -1.13 7.28 -11.71
N TRP A 385 -0.06 6.65 -12.20
CA TRP A 385 -0.14 5.52 -13.14
C TRP A 385 -0.78 4.30 -12.48
N ARG A 386 -0.37 3.96 -11.26
CA ARG A 386 -0.91 2.83 -10.48
C ARG A 386 -2.40 2.99 -10.20
N LEU A 387 -2.85 4.23 -9.98
CA LEU A 387 -4.26 4.57 -9.85
C LEU A 387 -4.97 4.74 -11.19
N GLY A 388 -4.30 4.53 -12.33
CA GLY A 388 -4.86 4.79 -13.64
C GLY A 388 -5.34 6.22 -13.87
N TRP A 389 -4.94 7.18 -13.02
CA TRP A 389 -5.36 8.59 -13.10
C TRP A 389 -4.69 9.30 -14.25
N MET A 390 -3.42 8.99 -14.47
CA MET A 390 -2.63 9.57 -15.55
C MET A 390 -2.28 8.48 -16.56
N PRO A 391 -2.49 8.71 -17.88
CA PRO A 391 -2.00 7.81 -18.92
C PRO A 391 -0.55 8.16 -19.33
N PRO A 392 0.20 7.21 -19.91
CA PRO A 392 1.45 7.55 -20.57
C PRO A 392 1.17 8.47 -21.76
N LEU A 393 2.14 9.34 -22.08
CA LEU A 393 2.11 10.15 -23.28
C LEU A 393 2.04 9.22 -24.50
N ARG A 394 1.35 9.63 -25.58
CA ARG A 394 1.31 8.85 -26.81
C ARG A 394 2.74 8.58 -27.31
N GLY A 395 3.10 7.29 -27.46
CA GLY A 395 4.45 6.86 -27.82
C GLY A 395 5.49 6.96 -26.70
N GLY A 396 5.08 7.33 -25.49
CA GLY A 396 5.92 7.45 -24.30
C GLY A 396 5.83 6.26 -23.35
N ASP A 397 5.28 5.12 -23.76
CA ASP A 397 5.42 3.85 -23.02
C ASP A 397 6.54 3.04 -23.69
N LEU A 398 7.73 3.13 -23.10
CA LEU A 398 9.00 2.74 -23.71
C LEU A 398 9.55 1.48 -23.07
N ASN A 399 10.08 0.58 -23.89
CA ASN A 399 10.73 -0.66 -23.47
C ASN A 399 11.75 -1.13 -24.52
N GLY A 400 12.32 -2.32 -24.36
CA GLY A 400 13.33 -2.87 -25.28
C GLY A 400 12.89 -3.10 -26.73
N SER A 401 11.58 -3.09 -27.02
CA SER A 401 11.07 -3.19 -28.40
C SER A 401 10.69 -1.83 -29.01
N THR A 402 10.59 -0.77 -28.21
CA THR A 402 10.22 0.57 -28.68
C THR A 402 11.38 1.57 -28.59
N LEU A 403 12.48 1.22 -27.93
CA LEU A 403 13.71 1.99 -27.86
C LEU A 403 14.81 1.40 -28.73
N ASP A 404 15.00 1.99 -29.92
CA ASP A 404 16.13 1.66 -30.80
C ASP A 404 17.47 2.07 -30.15
N ILE A 405 18.44 1.15 -30.16
CA ILE A 405 19.78 1.40 -29.62
C ILE A 405 20.43 2.58 -30.34
N GLY A 406 20.95 3.54 -29.55
CA GLY A 406 21.70 4.69 -30.05
C GLY A 406 20.84 5.76 -30.74
N ARG A 407 19.51 5.61 -30.77
CA ARG A 407 18.62 6.60 -31.39
C ARG A 407 17.96 7.49 -30.34
N PRO A 408 18.18 8.81 -30.37
CA PRO A 408 17.50 9.72 -29.45
C PRO A 408 16.01 9.83 -29.79
N MET A 409 15.17 9.87 -28.77
CA MET A 409 13.75 10.19 -28.89
C MET A 409 13.46 11.58 -28.29
N THR A 410 12.55 12.31 -28.91
CA THR A 410 12.13 13.64 -28.44
C THR A 410 10.65 13.63 -28.10
N PHE A 411 10.31 14.12 -26.91
CA PHE A 411 8.93 14.22 -26.43
C PHE A 411 8.60 15.66 -26.02
N SER A 412 7.34 16.05 -26.22
CA SER A 412 6.76 17.26 -25.63
C SER A 412 5.85 16.87 -24.49
N LEU A 413 6.26 17.15 -23.25
CA LEU A 413 5.49 16.78 -22.06
C LEU A 413 4.40 17.84 -21.78
N PRO A 414 3.11 17.48 -21.78
CA PRO A 414 2.06 18.36 -21.28
C PRO A 414 2.22 18.50 -19.76
N GLY A 415 1.95 19.69 -19.23
CA GLY A 415 2.02 19.93 -17.81
C GLY A 415 1.10 18.98 -17.03
N SER A 416 1.67 18.21 -16.08
CA SER A 416 1.00 17.36 -15.09
C SER A 416 -0.12 16.40 -15.57
N LYS A 417 -0.28 16.21 -16.88
CA LYS A 417 -1.38 15.43 -17.49
C LYS A 417 -0.96 14.09 -18.06
N SER A 418 0.34 13.90 -18.32
CA SER A 418 0.90 12.64 -18.78
C SER A 418 2.35 12.47 -18.32
N TYR A 419 2.90 11.29 -18.57
CA TYR A 419 4.29 10.95 -18.26
C TYR A 419 4.86 10.05 -19.36
N ILE A 420 6.17 9.88 -19.38
CA ILE A 420 6.85 8.83 -20.14
C ILE A 420 7.16 7.70 -19.15
N ARG A 421 6.84 6.47 -19.50
CA ARG A 421 7.20 5.26 -18.78
C ARG A 421 8.36 4.59 -19.51
N ILE A 422 9.38 4.16 -18.78
CA ILE A 422 10.48 3.38 -19.35
C ILE A 422 10.60 2.10 -18.54
N GLU A 423 10.20 1.00 -19.15
CA GLU A 423 10.34 -0.35 -18.61
C GLU A 423 11.59 -1.00 -19.22
N PRO A 424 12.67 -1.18 -18.44
CA PRO A 424 13.97 -1.62 -18.95
C PRO A 424 14.01 -3.12 -19.25
N THR A 425 13.15 -3.61 -20.15
CA THR A 425 13.04 -5.05 -20.48
C THR A 425 14.32 -5.62 -21.09
N TRP A 426 15.20 -4.78 -21.64
CA TRP A 426 16.53 -5.17 -22.12
C TRP A 426 17.50 -5.57 -21.02
N ALA A 427 17.19 -5.25 -19.75
CA ALA A 427 18.00 -5.63 -18.60
C ALA A 427 17.64 -7.00 -18.02
N LEU A 428 16.57 -7.63 -18.55
CA LEU A 428 16.14 -8.96 -18.17
C LEU A 428 17.00 -10.01 -18.90
N ARG A 429 17.20 -11.17 -18.26
CA ARG A 429 17.97 -12.28 -18.83
C ARG A 429 17.03 -13.35 -19.40
N GLY A 430 17.22 -13.69 -20.68
CA GLY A 430 16.53 -14.81 -21.31
C GLY A 430 15.01 -14.62 -21.37
N ASP A 431 14.27 -15.51 -20.70
CA ASP A 431 12.81 -15.54 -20.61
C ASP A 431 12.26 -14.88 -19.33
N GLU A 432 13.10 -14.15 -18.59
CA GLU A 432 12.67 -13.36 -17.45
C GLU A 432 11.57 -12.38 -17.86
N VAL A 433 10.45 -12.44 -17.15
CA VAL A 433 9.36 -11.46 -17.25
C VAL A 433 9.65 -10.35 -16.25
N TYR A 434 9.49 -9.09 -16.68
CA TYR A 434 9.67 -7.96 -15.79
C TYR A 434 8.78 -8.12 -14.54
N ASN A 435 9.41 -8.05 -13.38
CA ASN A 435 8.74 -8.08 -12.10
C ASN A 435 9.23 -6.91 -11.28
N GLU A 436 8.33 -5.99 -10.95
CA GLU A 436 8.70 -4.74 -10.29
C GLU A 436 9.52 -4.95 -9.01
N ARG A 437 9.36 -6.07 -8.30
CA ARG A 437 10.06 -6.39 -7.05
C ARG A 437 11.41 -7.07 -7.26
N TYR A 438 11.54 -7.92 -8.28
CA TYR A 438 12.70 -8.80 -8.46
C TYR A 438 13.59 -8.39 -9.63
N SER A 439 13.10 -7.53 -10.53
CA SER A 439 13.88 -7.02 -11.64
C SER A 439 14.99 -6.09 -11.12
N PRO A 440 16.23 -6.23 -11.62
CA PRO A 440 17.38 -5.50 -11.11
C PRO A 440 17.35 -4.01 -11.42
N ILE A 441 16.51 -3.59 -12.38
CA ILE A 441 16.36 -2.19 -12.80
C ILE A 441 14.90 -1.79 -12.62
N PRO A 442 14.61 -0.67 -11.92
CA PRO A 442 13.24 -0.20 -11.72
C PRO A 442 12.63 0.37 -13.00
N VAL A 443 11.29 0.50 -13.02
CA VAL A 443 10.59 1.29 -14.05
C VAL A 443 10.84 2.76 -13.77
N PHE A 444 11.16 3.53 -14.81
CA PHE A 444 11.30 4.98 -14.72
C PHE A 444 10.05 5.68 -15.21
N PHE A 445 9.70 6.77 -14.54
CA PHE A 445 8.59 7.64 -14.90
C PHE A 445 9.10 9.07 -15.03
N ILE A 446 9.03 9.63 -16.23
CA ILE A 446 9.45 11.00 -16.51
C ILE A 446 8.19 11.85 -16.66
N SER A 447 8.04 12.89 -15.84
CA SER A 447 6.88 13.78 -15.91
C SER A 447 7.30 15.24 -15.80
N TYR A 448 6.55 16.12 -16.46
CA TYR A 448 6.73 17.56 -16.28
C TYR A 448 5.71 18.06 -15.27
N ARG A 449 6.19 18.57 -14.14
CA ARG A 449 5.37 19.20 -13.12
C ARG A 449 5.52 20.70 -13.25
N TYR A 450 4.43 21.39 -13.51
CA TYR A 450 4.38 22.84 -13.44
C TYR A 450 3.69 23.29 -12.17
N LEU A 451 4.02 24.49 -11.72
CA LEU A 451 3.35 25.13 -10.60
C LEU A 451 1.89 25.42 -10.98
N GLU A 452 0.95 24.76 -10.33
CA GLU A 452 -0.49 24.95 -10.53
C GLU A 452 -1.18 25.07 -9.18
N ALA A 453 -1.42 26.30 -8.74
CA ALA A 453 -2.18 26.54 -7.53
C ALA A 453 -3.65 26.11 -7.71
N PRO A 454 -4.32 25.61 -6.65
CA PRO A 454 -3.80 25.46 -5.28
C PRO A 454 -3.23 24.07 -4.95
N PHE A 455 -3.37 23.09 -5.85
CA PHE A 455 -3.16 21.65 -5.55
C PHE A 455 -1.83 21.07 -6.06
N ASN A 456 -1.04 21.86 -6.78
CA ASN A 456 0.30 21.49 -7.22
C ASN A 456 1.30 22.64 -7.01
N ASN A 457 1.56 22.95 -5.75
CA ASN A 457 2.50 23.96 -5.28
C ASN A 457 3.77 23.31 -4.71
N LEU A 458 4.75 23.03 -5.58
CA LEU A 458 6.06 22.55 -5.17
C LEU A 458 6.81 23.62 -4.36
N SER A 459 7.57 23.22 -3.35
CA SER A 459 8.52 24.10 -2.67
C SER A 459 9.95 23.60 -2.91
N PRO A 460 10.89 24.42 -3.42
CA PRO A 460 10.66 25.76 -3.94
C PRO A 460 9.76 25.73 -5.20
N PRO A 461 8.95 26.79 -5.46
CA PRO A 461 8.08 26.85 -6.62
C PRO A 461 8.91 26.83 -7.89
N SER A 462 8.86 25.72 -8.64
CA SER A 462 9.42 25.71 -9.98
C SER A 462 8.77 24.63 -10.84
N SER A 463 8.59 24.97 -12.11
CA SER A 463 8.25 23.99 -13.12
C SER A 463 9.50 23.18 -13.47
N ARG A 464 9.39 21.86 -13.47
CA ARG A 464 10.54 20.97 -13.65
C ARG A 464 10.14 19.63 -14.22
N VAL A 465 11.07 19.02 -14.94
CA VAL A 465 10.98 17.61 -15.31
C VAL A 465 11.48 16.79 -14.12
N LEU A 466 10.67 15.82 -13.70
CA LEU A 466 10.97 14.88 -12.64
C LEU A 466 11.14 13.49 -13.23
N VAL A 467 12.16 12.79 -12.76
CA VAL A 467 12.36 11.36 -12.99
C VAL A 467 12.08 10.64 -11.69
N HIS A 468 11.09 9.76 -11.71
CA HIS A 468 10.72 8.92 -10.58
C HIS A 468 11.09 7.48 -10.92
N THR A 469 11.39 6.69 -9.90
CA THR A 469 11.52 5.23 -10.03
C THR A 469 10.46 4.54 -9.22
N PHE A 470 10.06 3.38 -9.72
CA PHE A 470 9.16 2.48 -9.04
C PHE A 470 9.81 1.10 -8.91
N SER A 471 10.05 0.67 -7.67
CA SER A 471 10.72 -0.60 -7.33
C SER A 471 9.76 -1.71 -6.95
N GLY A 472 8.44 -1.57 -7.19
CA GLY A 472 7.46 -2.61 -6.90
C GLY A 472 7.31 -3.03 -5.44
N THR A 473 8.12 -2.47 -4.52
CA THR A 473 8.12 -2.76 -3.09
C THR A 473 6.82 -2.33 -2.41
N GLN A 474 5.94 -1.63 -3.12
CA GLN A 474 4.55 -1.44 -2.74
C GLN A 474 3.77 -2.74 -2.98
N VAL A 475 4.04 -3.76 -2.15
CA VAL A 475 3.59 -5.14 -2.33
C VAL A 475 2.10 -5.21 -2.68
N ILE A 476 1.83 -5.59 -3.92
CA ILE A 476 0.54 -6.05 -4.41
C ILE A 476 0.82 -7.42 -5.03
N HIS A 477 0.29 -8.49 -4.45
CA HIS A 477 0.33 -9.79 -5.10
C HIS A 477 -0.82 -9.90 -6.10
N PHE A 478 -0.50 -9.85 -7.39
CA PHE A 478 -1.31 -10.52 -8.39
C PHE A 478 -0.95 -12.00 -8.32
N LEU A 479 -1.66 -12.77 -7.48
CA LEU A 479 -1.78 -14.20 -7.75
C LEU A 479 -2.68 -14.35 -8.98
N SER A 480 -2.11 -14.15 -10.17
CA SER A 480 -2.70 -14.74 -11.36
C SER A 480 -2.73 -16.23 -11.08
N LYS A 481 -3.92 -16.83 -11.02
CA LYS A 481 -4.05 -18.28 -11.14
C LYS A 481 -3.43 -18.65 -12.50
N GLN A 482 -2.13 -18.97 -12.52
CA GLN A 482 -1.66 -19.96 -13.48
C GLN A 482 -2.31 -21.26 -13.05
N GLY A 483 -3.53 -21.48 -13.56
CA GLY A 483 -4.13 -22.79 -13.54
C GLY A 483 -3.13 -23.73 -14.21
N ARG A 484 -2.48 -24.57 -13.42
CA ARG A 484 -2.00 -25.85 -13.92
C ARG A 484 -3.24 -26.59 -14.39
N GLY A 485 -3.59 -26.39 -15.65
CA GLY A 485 -4.59 -27.17 -16.36
C GLY A 485 -4.14 -28.62 -16.31
N THR A 486 -4.73 -29.39 -15.41
CA THR A 486 -4.73 -30.84 -15.52
C THR A 486 -5.59 -31.18 -16.74
N GLY A 487 -4.94 -31.27 -17.90
CA GLY A 487 -5.56 -31.70 -19.14
C GLY A 487 -6.17 -33.09 -18.98
N ARG A 488 -7.47 -33.14 -18.68
CA ARG A 488 -8.28 -34.35 -18.78
C ARG A 488 -8.97 -34.28 -20.14
N ARG A 489 -8.40 -34.94 -21.14
CA ARG A 489 -9.11 -35.26 -22.39
C ARG A 489 -10.31 -36.14 -22.01
N GLN A 490 -11.52 -35.57 -22.08
CA GLN A 490 -12.73 -36.36 -22.31
C GLN A 490 -12.84 -36.57 -23.82
N SER A 491 -12.66 -37.81 -24.25
CA SER A 491 -13.12 -38.28 -25.56
C SER A 491 -14.61 -38.55 -25.46
N HIS A 492 -15.41 -37.86 -26.28
CA HIS A 492 -16.76 -38.29 -26.64
C HIS A 492 -16.86 -38.31 -28.16
N ALA A 493 -17.32 -39.48 -28.65
CA ALA A 493 -17.72 -39.85 -30.00
C ALA A 493 -16.71 -39.61 -31.13
#